data_AF-A0AA43DG50-F1
#
_entry.id   AF-A0AA43DG50-F1
#
_cell.length_a   1.000
_cell.length_b   1.000
_cell.length_c   1.000
_cell.angle_alpha   90.00
_cell.angle_beta   90.00
_cell.angle_gamma   90.00
#
_symmetry.space_group_name_H-M   'P 1'
#
loop_
_entity.id
_entity.type
_entity.pdbx_description
1 polymer ?
#
loop_
_entity_poly.entity_id
_entity_poly.type
_entity_poly.pdbx_seq_one_letter_code
_entity_poly.pdbx_strand_id
1 'polypeptide(L)'
;MISGSSRAAEKRVFPGDHALALMGRSLLVVGIMLGMSGCVSPQSIEMGSYDPAYDQKAIAGYYRNQSVALREKAHAQATAAVRYEALFGPDSDLVSGARALARYYEQTAQELERVAEAHASVDRAGRRTTVVQ
;
A
#
# COMPACT_ATOMS: atom_id res chain seq x y z
N MET A 1 11.18 38.74 70.55
CA MET A 1 12.03 37.58 70.26
C MET A 1 11.13 36.35 70.13
N ILE A 2 11.17 35.69 68.96
CA ILE A 2 10.81 34.26 68.69
C ILE A 2 9.31 33.90 68.90
N SER A 3 8.60 33.07 68.14
CA SER A 3 8.63 32.43 66.80
C SER A 3 7.49 31.40 66.85
N GLY A 4 6.85 31.10 65.71
CA GLY A 4 5.97 29.91 65.54
C GLY A 4 4.62 30.26 64.92
N SER A 5 4.48 30.36 63.59
CA SER A 5 4.43 29.27 62.59
C SER A 5 3.23 28.32 62.78
N SER A 6 2.16 28.55 62.00
CA SER A 6 1.17 27.51 61.67
C SER A 6 0.73 27.64 60.20
N ARG A 7 1.52 26.95 59.37
CA ARG A 7 1.17 26.14 58.19
C ARG A 7 -0.01 26.58 57.31
N ALA A 8 0.38 27.10 56.14
CA ALA A 8 -0.43 27.12 54.93
C ALA A 8 -0.80 25.69 54.50
N ALA A 9 -2.07 25.51 54.11
CA ALA A 9 -2.59 24.30 53.51
C ALA A 9 -2.00 24.12 52.10
N GLU A 10 -1.01 23.24 52.01
CA GLU A 10 -0.42 22.74 50.76
C GLU A 10 -1.46 21.89 50.01
N LYS A 11 -2.09 22.46 48.98
CA LYS A 11 -2.82 21.69 47.97
C LYS A 11 -1.80 20.88 47.18
N ARG A 12 -1.63 19.60 47.52
CA ARG A 12 -0.93 18.64 46.67
C ARG A 12 -1.77 18.39 45.43
N VAL A 13 -1.39 19.04 44.33
CA VAL A 13 -1.87 18.71 42.99
C VAL A 13 -1.18 17.42 42.58
N PHE A 14 -1.96 16.34 42.45
CA PHE A 14 -1.49 15.05 41.98
C PHE A 14 -1.11 15.16 40.49
N PRO A 15 0.10 14.71 40.08
CA PRO A 15 0.60 14.82 38.71
C PRO A 15 0.03 13.71 37.79
N GLY A 16 -1.26 13.37 37.94
CA GLY A 16 -1.96 12.32 37.17
C GLY A 16 -2.86 12.84 36.06
N ASP A 17 -3.30 14.10 36.12
CA ASP A 17 -4.42 14.58 35.30
C ASP A 17 -3.99 15.17 33.94
N HIS A 18 -2.70 15.46 33.76
CA HIS A 18 -2.19 16.02 32.50
C HIS A 18 -1.89 14.96 31.43
N ALA A 19 -1.64 13.71 31.84
CA ALA A 19 -1.29 12.62 30.93
C ALA A 19 -2.50 12.15 30.11
N LEU A 20 -3.69 12.08 30.73
CA LEU A 20 -4.94 11.69 30.06
C LEU A 20 -5.41 12.75 29.06
N ALA A 21 -5.22 14.04 29.36
CA ALA A 21 -5.60 15.13 28.47
C ALA A 21 -4.71 15.21 27.20
N LEU A 22 -3.43 14.83 27.29
CA LEU A 22 -2.50 14.81 26.16
C LEU A 22 -2.74 13.64 25.21
N MET A 23 -3.14 12.47 25.72
CA MET A 23 -3.51 11.32 24.89
C MET A 23 -4.80 11.56 24.09
N GLY A 24 -5.83 12.15 24.71
CA GLY A 24 -7.09 12.46 24.03
C GLY A 24 -6.94 13.49 22.90
N ARG A 25 -6.07 14.49 23.07
CA ARG A 25 -5.82 15.53 22.05
C ARG A 25 -4.97 15.01 20.89
N SER A 26 -4.02 14.10 21.13
CA SER A 26 -3.22 13.48 20.07
C SER A 26 -4.06 12.57 19.17
N LEU A 27 -5.01 11.82 19.75
CA LEU A 27 -5.92 10.95 18.97
C LEU A 27 -6.86 11.76 18.07
N LEU A 28 -7.34 12.92 18.53
CA LEU A 28 -8.21 13.79 17.75
C LEU A 28 -7.49 14.39 16.53
N VAL A 29 -6.22 14.79 16.70
CA VAL A 29 -5.41 15.37 15.61
C VAL A 29 -5.04 14.33 14.56
N VAL A 30 -4.76 13.08 14.96
CA VAL A 30 -4.55 11.96 14.02
C VAL A 30 -5.83 11.65 13.24
N GLY A 31 -6.99 11.63 13.89
CA GLY A 31 -8.29 11.39 13.24
C GLY A 31 -8.65 12.44 12.17
N ILE A 32 -8.28 13.72 12.39
CA ILE A 32 -8.55 14.81 11.44
C ILE A 32 -7.63 14.73 10.20
N MET A 33 -6.38 14.28 10.34
CA MET A 33 -5.46 14.14 9.21
C MET A 33 -5.79 12.93 8.30
N LEU A 34 -6.40 11.88 8.85
CA LEU A 34 -6.84 10.70 8.10
C LEU A 34 -8.15 10.91 7.29
N GLY A 35 -8.87 12.01 7.50
CA GLY A 35 -10.12 12.32 6.79
C GLY A 35 -9.94 13.05 5.44
N MET A 36 -8.71 13.45 5.10
CA MET A 36 -8.41 14.27 3.91
C MET A 36 -7.67 13.51 2.80
N SER A 37 -7.54 12.17 2.88
CA SER A 37 -7.20 11.39 1.69
C SER A 37 -8.45 11.22 0.82
N GLY A 38 -8.86 12.33 0.20
CA GLY A 38 -9.81 12.34 -0.89
C GLY A 38 -9.33 11.37 -1.96
N CYS A 39 -10.22 10.49 -2.38
CA CYS A 39 -10.03 9.64 -3.54
C CYS A 39 -9.56 10.54 -4.69
N VAL A 40 -8.32 10.34 -5.16
CA VAL A 40 -7.98 10.76 -6.51
C VAL A 40 -8.93 9.98 -7.40
N SER A 41 -9.94 10.66 -7.95
CA SER A 41 -10.84 10.03 -8.91
C SER A 41 -9.96 9.50 -10.03
N PRO A 42 -10.03 8.20 -10.39
CA PRO A 42 -9.42 7.76 -11.62
C PRO A 42 -9.97 8.65 -12.74
N GLN A 43 -9.08 9.11 -13.61
CA GLN A 43 -9.42 9.89 -14.80
C GLN A 43 -10.69 9.29 -15.43
N SER A 44 -11.75 10.08 -15.51
CA SER A 44 -12.98 9.68 -16.18
C SER A 44 -12.64 9.37 -17.63
N ILE A 45 -12.79 8.09 -18.01
CA ILE A 45 -12.66 7.68 -19.40
C ILE A 45 -13.67 8.49 -20.20
N GLU A 46 -13.20 9.26 -21.17
CA GLU A 46 -14.04 10.08 -22.04
C GLU A 46 -14.91 9.14 -22.89
N MET A 47 -16.14 8.89 -22.45
CA MET A 47 -17.10 7.98 -23.12
C MET A 47 -17.64 8.53 -24.45
N GLY A 48 -17.12 9.64 -24.97
CA GLY A 48 -17.62 10.32 -26.17
C GLY A 48 -17.25 9.66 -27.49
N SER A 49 -16.26 8.75 -27.50
CA SER A 49 -15.81 8.01 -28.68
C SER A 49 -15.38 6.63 -28.24
N TYR A 50 -16.19 5.61 -28.56
CA TYR A 50 -15.79 4.21 -28.38
C TYR A 50 -14.70 3.88 -29.41
N ASP A 51 -13.44 4.10 -29.04
CA ASP A 51 -12.28 3.57 -29.78
C ASP A 51 -11.81 2.28 -29.09
N PRO A 52 -12.15 1.10 -29.65
CA PRO A 52 -11.73 -0.17 -29.08
C PRO A 52 -10.21 -0.27 -28.92
N ALA A 53 -9.42 0.36 -29.79
CA ALA A 53 -7.96 0.29 -29.71
C ALA A 53 -7.42 1.06 -28.50
N TYR A 54 -7.98 2.25 -28.23
CA TYR A 54 -7.65 3.03 -27.03
C TYR A 54 -7.94 2.26 -25.74
N ASP A 55 -9.11 1.61 -25.67
CA ASP A 55 -9.51 0.80 -24.52
C ASP A 55 -8.56 -0.39 -24.31
N GLN A 56 -8.20 -1.11 -25.38
CA GLN A 56 -7.25 -2.24 -25.27
C GLN A 56 -5.87 -1.80 -24.77
N LYS A 57 -5.39 -0.63 -25.21
CA LYS A 57 -4.11 -0.08 -24.74
C LYS A 57 -4.17 0.30 -23.26
N ALA A 58 -5.26 0.93 -22.82
CA ALA A 58 -5.47 1.28 -21.41
C ALA A 58 -5.53 0.03 -20.52
N ILE A 59 -6.27 -1.00 -20.95
CA ILE A 59 -6.39 -2.28 -20.23
C ILE A 59 -5.03 -2.98 -20.14
N ALA A 60 -4.26 -3.03 -21.25
CA ALA A 60 -2.91 -3.59 -21.23
C ALA A 60 -1.98 -2.85 -20.24
N GLY A 61 -2.06 -1.52 -20.20
CA GLY A 61 -1.30 -0.69 -19.27
C GLY A 61 -1.63 -0.99 -17.80
N TYR A 62 -2.92 -1.15 -17.48
CA TYR A 62 -3.38 -1.51 -16.13
C TYR A 62 -2.78 -2.83 -15.65
N TYR A 63 -2.82 -3.88 -16.48
CA TYR A 63 -2.27 -5.18 -16.11
C TYR A 63 -0.74 -5.18 -15.98
N ARG A 64 -0.02 -4.43 -16.84
CA ARG A 64 1.43 -4.23 -16.67
C ARG A 64 1.80 -3.54 -15.37
N ASN A 65 1.06 -2.49 -14.99
CA ASN A 65 1.32 -1.80 -13.73
C ASN A 65 1.12 -2.73 -12.53
N GLN A 66 0.08 -3.58 -12.57
CA GLN A 66 -0.12 -4.59 -11.54
C GLN A 66 0.96 -5.69 -11.56
N SER A 67 1.44 -6.13 -12.73
CA SER A 67 2.53 -7.11 -12.82
C SER A 67 3.79 -6.60 -12.13
N VAL A 68 4.15 -5.32 -12.34
CA VAL A 68 5.28 -4.66 -11.68
C VAL A 68 5.10 -4.63 -10.16
N ALA A 69 3.94 -4.17 -9.68
CA ALA A 69 3.67 -4.12 -8.24
C ALA A 69 3.74 -5.50 -7.56
N LEU A 70 3.35 -6.58 -8.28
CA LEU A 70 3.49 -7.94 -7.77
C LEU A 70 4.94 -8.43 -7.77
N ARG A 71 5.75 -8.08 -8.77
CA ARG A 71 7.20 -8.39 -8.76
C ARG A 71 7.92 -7.72 -7.60
N GLU A 72 7.56 -6.49 -7.26
CA GLU A 72 8.10 -5.81 -6.08
C GLU A 72 7.76 -6.56 -4.79
N LYS A 73 6.50 -7.02 -4.65
CA LYS A 73 6.09 -7.87 -3.51
C LYS A 73 6.83 -9.20 -3.50
N ALA A 74 7.02 -9.83 -4.65
CA ALA A 74 7.79 -11.08 -4.77
C ALA A 74 9.22 -10.89 -4.27
N HIS A 75 9.89 -9.83 -4.72
CA HIS A 75 11.24 -9.49 -4.30
C HIS A 75 11.35 -9.17 -2.81
N ALA A 76 10.37 -8.43 -2.26
CA ALA A 76 10.31 -8.13 -0.84
C ALA A 76 10.18 -9.41 0.01
N GLN A 77 9.35 -10.37 -0.41
CA GLN A 77 9.17 -11.64 0.28
C GLN A 77 10.40 -12.56 0.14
N ALA A 78 11.04 -12.58 -1.02
CA ALA A 78 12.30 -13.30 -1.21
C ALA A 78 13.40 -12.75 -0.28
N THR A 79 13.48 -11.42 -0.16
CA THR A 79 14.40 -10.75 0.77
C THR A 79 14.07 -11.08 2.22
N ALA A 80 12.78 -11.10 2.58
CA ALA A 80 12.33 -11.49 3.92
C ALA A 80 12.71 -12.94 4.25
N ALA A 81 12.55 -13.86 3.31
CA ALA A 81 12.92 -15.27 3.49
C ALA A 81 14.41 -15.44 3.85
N VAL A 82 15.31 -14.73 3.18
CA VAL A 82 16.75 -14.73 3.50
C VAL A 82 17.01 -14.22 4.92
N ARG A 83 16.32 -13.15 5.33
CA ARG A 83 16.44 -12.60 6.68
C ARG A 83 15.91 -13.57 7.74
N TYR A 84 14.78 -14.23 7.47
CA TYR A 84 14.20 -15.22 8.39
C TYR A 84 15.07 -16.47 8.51
N GLU A 85 15.68 -16.92 7.43
CA GLU A 85 16.59 -18.07 7.43
C GLU A 85 17.81 -17.82 8.32
N ALA A 86 18.37 -16.61 8.28
CA ALA A 86 19.47 -16.22 9.16
C ALA A 86 19.09 -16.15 10.65
N LEU A 87 17.81 -15.91 10.97
CA LEU A 87 17.34 -15.72 12.35
C LEU A 87 16.75 -16.99 12.98
N PHE A 88 16.07 -17.79 12.17
CA PHE A 88 15.23 -18.90 12.64
C PHE A 88 15.62 -20.24 12.02
N GLY A 89 16.58 -20.24 11.09
CA GLY A 89 16.99 -21.43 10.33
C GLY A 89 16.09 -21.71 9.11
N PRO A 90 16.59 -22.56 8.18
CA PRO A 90 15.97 -22.80 6.88
C PRO A 90 14.61 -23.54 6.96
N ASP A 91 14.40 -24.32 8.02
CA ASP A 91 13.22 -25.18 8.18
C ASP A 91 12.07 -24.49 8.93
N SER A 92 12.23 -23.21 9.29
CA SER A 92 11.17 -22.46 9.97
C SER A 92 9.98 -22.16 9.05
N ASP A 93 8.76 -22.17 9.62
CA ASP A 93 7.54 -21.83 8.89
C ASP A 93 7.55 -20.42 8.29
N LEU A 94 8.29 -19.49 8.92
CA LEU A 94 8.49 -18.14 8.41
C LEU A 94 9.26 -18.14 7.08
N VAL A 95 10.30 -18.97 6.96
CA VAL A 95 11.08 -19.11 5.72
C VAL A 95 10.24 -19.76 4.64
N SER A 96 9.55 -20.86 4.95
CA SER A 96 8.72 -21.58 3.98
C SER A 96 7.56 -20.70 3.49
N GLY A 97 6.91 -19.96 4.38
CA GLY A 97 5.83 -19.01 4.07
C GLY A 97 6.29 -17.84 3.21
N ALA A 98 7.41 -17.20 3.54
CA ALA A 98 7.95 -16.10 2.74
C ALA A 98 8.38 -16.56 1.34
N ARG A 99 9.01 -17.74 1.22
CA ARG A 99 9.34 -18.34 -0.10
C ARG A 99 8.09 -18.68 -0.91
N ALA A 100 7.03 -19.18 -0.26
CA ALA A 100 5.76 -19.46 -0.93
C ALA A 100 5.11 -18.18 -1.47
N LEU A 101 5.06 -17.12 -0.67
CA LEU A 101 4.52 -15.82 -1.09
C LEU A 101 5.34 -15.20 -2.22
N ALA A 102 6.67 -15.27 -2.16
CA ALA A 102 7.54 -14.80 -3.23
C ALA A 102 7.19 -15.48 -4.58
N ARG A 103 7.07 -16.81 -4.58
CA ARG A 103 6.68 -17.58 -5.76
C ARG A 103 5.28 -17.24 -6.26
N TYR A 104 4.32 -17.13 -5.34
CA TYR A 104 2.94 -16.77 -5.67
C TYR A 104 2.86 -15.42 -6.38
N TYR A 105 3.51 -14.39 -5.83
CA TYR A 105 3.48 -13.06 -6.44
C TYR A 105 4.19 -13.03 -7.79
N GLU A 106 5.32 -13.73 -7.94
CA GLU A 106 6.03 -13.80 -9.22
C GLU A 106 5.20 -14.50 -10.30
N GLN A 107 4.58 -15.65 -9.98
CA GLN A 107 3.70 -16.37 -10.91
C GLN A 107 2.50 -15.52 -11.30
N THR A 108 1.90 -14.82 -10.34
CA THR A 108 0.76 -13.94 -10.61
C THR A 108 1.19 -12.75 -11.48
N ALA A 109 2.37 -12.17 -11.24
CA ALA A 109 2.91 -11.11 -12.10
C ALA A 109 3.10 -11.57 -13.54
N GLN A 110 3.62 -12.79 -13.75
CA GLN A 110 3.79 -13.37 -15.08
C GLN A 110 2.45 -13.56 -15.80
N GLU A 111 1.43 -14.00 -15.07
CA GLU A 111 0.08 -14.13 -15.64
C GLU A 111 -0.52 -12.78 -16.04
N LEU A 112 -0.35 -11.75 -15.20
CA LEU A 112 -0.81 -10.40 -15.55
C LEU A 112 -0.07 -9.84 -16.76
N GLU A 113 1.23 -10.12 -16.91
CA GLU A 113 1.99 -9.73 -18.11
C GLU A 113 1.47 -10.45 -19.35
N ARG A 114 1.14 -11.75 -19.23
CA ARG A 114 0.55 -12.53 -20.32
C ARG A 114 -0.80 -11.96 -20.76
N VAL A 115 -1.65 -11.57 -19.80
CA VAL A 115 -2.93 -10.92 -20.06
C VAL A 115 -2.72 -9.55 -20.73
N ALA A 116 -1.78 -8.75 -20.23
CA ALA A 116 -1.46 -7.46 -20.82
C ALA A 116 -0.99 -7.59 -22.29
N GLU A 117 -0.16 -8.59 -22.58
CA GLU A 117 0.33 -8.85 -23.93
C GLU A 117 -0.79 -9.27 -24.87
N ALA A 118 -1.77 -10.05 -24.39
CA ALA A 118 -2.96 -10.39 -25.15
C ALA A 118 -3.74 -9.12 -25.56
N HIS A 119 -4.00 -8.20 -24.64
CA HIS A 119 -4.68 -6.92 -24.95
C HIS A 119 -3.85 -6.04 -25.90
N ALA A 120 -2.53 -5.96 -25.69
CA ALA A 120 -1.64 -5.21 -26.57
C ALA A 120 -1.56 -5.81 -27.99
N SER A 121 -1.81 -7.11 -28.16
CA SER A 121 -1.87 -7.76 -29.47
C SER A 121 -3.14 -7.38 -30.23
N VAL A 122 -4.27 -7.21 -29.54
CA VAL A 122 -5.56 -6.79 -30.13
C VAL A 122 -5.48 -5.34 -30.62
N ASP A 123 -4.91 -4.42 -29.83
CA ASP A 123 -4.64 -3.03 -30.26
C ASP A 123 -3.80 -2.99 -31.54
N ARG A 124 -2.71 -3.78 -31.58
CA ARG A 124 -1.84 -3.88 -32.77
C ARG A 124 -2.57 -4.42 -34.00
N ALA A 125 -3.43 -5.42 -33.83
CA ALA A 125 -4.20 -5.98 -34.93
C ALA A 125 -5.23 -4.97 -35.48
N GLY A 126 -5.98 -4.29 -34.60
CA GLY A 126 -6.96 -3.27 -34.97
C GLY A 126 -6.34 -2.09 -35.74
N ARG A 127 -5.14 -1.66 -35.34
CA ARG A 127 -4.42 -0.58 -36.04
C ARG A 127 -3.93 -0.98 -37.44
N ARG A 128 -3.63 -2.27 -37.68
CA ARG A 128 -3.26 -2.72 -39.03
C ARG A 128 -4.44 -2.75 -39.99
N THR A 129 -5.64 -3.09 -39.50
CA THR A 129 -6.83 -3.16 -40.34
C THR A 129 -7.34 -1.79 -40.79
N THR A 130 -7.10 -0.72 -40.03
CA THR A 130 -7.52 0.65 -40.40
C THR A 130 -6.58 1.35 -41.38
N VAL A 131 -5.35 0.88 -41.55
CA VAL A 131 -4.35 1.48 -42.48
C VAL A 131 -4.46 0.91 -43.90
N VAL A 132 -5.21 -0.17 -44.10
CA VAL A 132 -5.33 -0.88 -45.39
C VAL A 132 -6.67 -0.59 -46.10
N GLN A 133 -7.46 0.37 -45.61
CA GLN A 133 -8.69 0.83 -46.26
C GLN A 133 -8.53 2.20 -46.91
#